data_AF-A0A9B2JN44-F1
#
_entry.id   AF-A0A9B2JN44-F1
#
_cell.length_a   1.000
_cell.length_b   1.000
_cell.length_c   1.000
_cell.angle_alpha   90.00
_cell.angle_beta   90.00
_cell.angle_gamma   90.00
#
_symmetry.space_group_name_H-M   'P 1'
#
loop_
_entity.id
_entity.type
_entity.pdbx_description
1 polymer ?
#
loop_
_entity_poly.entity_id
_entity_poly.type
_entity_poly.pdbx_seq_one_letter_code
_entity_poly.pdbx_strand_id
1 'polypeptide(L)'
;MHHIFHPRFKHHKMSSVSVNTSDQLATDSATSETNIWENVLSSPRYVVAPMVDASELAWRLLSRRHGAHLCYTPMLHSSVFCRDPKYRREALTSTAEDRPLIVQFCGNDPNTLLEAALLAEPYCDAVDINIGCPQAIAKRGRYGAFLQDDWDLLRRIVSTLSKSLRVPVTCKLRVFAEIDKTVKYAQMLETAGARLLTVHGRTREQKGPLTGIASWDHIKAVRQAVTIPVFANGNIQCLQDIERCIEETGVHGVMSAEGNLYNPYIFEARYPPSWEPALEYLDLVERYPAPPSYIRGHLFKLFQHTLCLAENKEERENLARNSTMESFRNVVYALRDRYLPYHEGRLIWQEEMSDHNLKLPPWLCQPYIRHLPEENIQKLEIERIETQNETIKRKFRDEEGNEISRKRLKKLKRIARRPNRPAIIVKRGSDLCCDCPNPVSLKCVHKLCRQCCRNKCFTENLDCAGHRNLTKTRRQMAIEFAAKRKAIQDKI
;
A
#
# COMPACT_ATOMS: atom_id res chain seq x y z
N MET A 1 45.96 -36.94 -2.82
CA MET A 1 45.84 -36.88 -4.29
C MET A 1 45.06 -35.63 -4.66
N HIS A 2 45.62 -34.83 -5.58
CA HIS A 2 45.10 -33.61 -6.24
C HIS A 2 44.84 -32.38 -5.34
N HIS A 3 45.82 -31.50 -5.14
CA HIS A 3 46.33 -30.41 -6.02
C HIS A 3 45.43 -29.17 -6.09
N ILE A 4 45.80 -28.17 -5.29
CA ILE A 4 45.39 -26.76 -5.35
C ILE A 4 46.34 -26.03 -6.32
N PHE A 5 45.82 -25.32 -7.31
CA PHE A 5 46.59 -24.45 -8.21
C PHE A 5 46.09 -23.00 -8.13
N HIS A 6 46.99 -22.10 -7.75
CA HIS A 6 46.85 -20.64 -7.92
C HIS A 6 47.17 -20.22 -9.36
N PRO A 7 46.48 -19.22 -9.95
CA PRO A 7 46.92 -18.59 -11.18
C PRO A 7 47.86 -17.41 -10.91
N ARG A 8 48.95 -17.36 -11.70
CA ARG A 8 49.97 -16.29 -11.74
C ARG A 8 49.46 -15.08 -12.52
N PHE A 9 49.66 -13.88 -11.97
CA PHE A 9 49.59 -12.60 -12.69
C PHE A 9 50.80 -12.43 -13.63
N LYS A 10 50.55 -11.99 -14.87
CA LYS A 10 51.59 -11.53 -15.81
C LYS A 10 51.50 -10.01 -15.98
N HIS A 11 52.61 -9.33 -15.73
CA HIS A 11 52.83 -7.92 -16.05
C HIS A 11 52.95 -7.71 -17.57
N HIS A 12 52.29 -6.67 -18.08
CA HIS A 12 52.58 -6.09 -19.40
C HIS A 12 53.02 -4.63 -19.26
N LYS A 13 54.12 -4.34 -19.97
CA LYS A 13 54.89 -3.10 -19.99
C LYS A 13 54.07 -1.97 -20.62
N MET A 14 54.14 -0.79 -20.00
CA MET A 14 53.77 0.48 -20.63
C MET A 14 54.83 0.87 -21.67
N SER A 15 54.36 1.30 -22.84
CA SER A 15 55.18 1.99 -23.84
C SER A 15 54.54 3.34 -24.10
N SER A 16 55.29 4.40 -23.85
CA SER A 16 54.95 5.80 -24.09
C SER A 16 55.08 6.16 -25.57
N VAL A 17 54.06 6.79 -26.14
CA VAL A 17 54.19 7.60 -27.36
C VAL A 17 53.44 8.90 -27.14
N SER A 18 54.16 10.01 -27.29
CA SER A 18 53.68 11.39 -27.23
C SER A 18 53.68 12.00 -28.62
N VAL A 19 52.55 12.54 -29.09
CA VAL A 19 52.52 13.61 -30.11
C VAL A 19 51.30 14.52 -29.84
N ASN A 20 51.58 15.83 -29.79
CA ASN A 20 50.63 16.95 -29.73
C ASN A 20 49.71 17.00 -30.96
N THR A 21 48.46 17.45 -30.78
CA THR A 21 47.95 18.68 -31.44
C THR A 21 46.53 19.00 -30.96
N SER A 22 46.36 20.25 -30.57
CA SER A 22 45.10 20.98 -30.51
C SER A 22 44.38 20.97 -31.87
N ASP A 23 43.23 20.30 -31.94
CA ASP A 23 42.05 20.70 -32.72
C ASP A 23 41.03 19.56 -32.68
N GLN A 24 39.93 19.78 -31.96
CA GLN A 24 38.58 19.23 -32.17
C GLN A 24 37.77 19.39 -30.87
N LEU A 25 37.50 20.65 -30.54
CA LEU A 25 36.26 21.01 -29.87
C LEU A 25 35.16 21.04 -30.95
N ALA A 26 33.98 20.52 -30.59
CA ALA A 26 32.75 20.47 -31.36
C ALA A 26 32.62 19.27 -32.33
N THR A 27 32.05 18.17 -31.82
CA THR A 27 30.73 17.65 -32.21
C THR A 27 30.53 16.29 -31.52
N ASP A 28 29.90 16.28 -30.35
CA ASP A 28 29.25 15.09 -29.81
C ASP A 28 28.18 15.54 -28.81
N SER A 29 27.08 16.07 -29.35
CA SER A 29 25.84 16.35 -28.62
C SER A 29 24.70 15.46 -29.12
N ALA A 30 24.99 14.19 -29.37
CA ALA A 30 23.98 13.15 -29.47
C ALA A 30 23.89 12.48 -28.11
N THR A 31 22.98 12.95 -27.26
CA THR A 31 22.60 12.27 -26.02
C THR A 31 22.17 10.84 -26.36
N SER A 32 23.04 9.85 -26.12
CA SER A 32 22.61 8.46 -26.07
C SER A 32 21.49 8.38 -25.05
N GLU A 33 20.25 8.07 -25.46
CA GLU A 33 19.18 7.79 -24.51
C GLU A 33 19.69 6.70 -23.57
N THR A 34 19.96 7.06 -22.32
CA THR A 34 20.47 6.13 -21.31
C THR A 34 19.49 4.97 -21.24
N ASN A 35 19.96 3.74 -21.51
CA ASN A 35 19.14 2.54 -21.38
C ASN A 35 18.73 2.38 -19.90
N ILE A 36 17.55 2.89 -19.54
CA ILE A 36 17.02 2.91 -18.16
C ILE A 36 16.96 1.49 -17.58
N TRP A 37 16.66 0.50 -18.41
CA TRP A 37 16.55 -0.89 -18.00
C TRP A 37 17.86 -1.41 -17.42
N GLU A 38 18.96 -1.26 -18.16
CA GLU A 38 20.29 -1.77 -17.78
C GLU A 38 21.00 -0.81 -16.81
N ASN A 39 21.05 0.48 -17.16
CA ASN A 39 21.93 1.44 -16.50
C ASN A 39 21.33 2.03 -15.21
N VAL A 40 20.00 2.08 -15.07
CA VAL A 40 19.34 2.66 -13.89
C VAL A 40 18.77 1.56 -13.00
N LEU A 41 18.08 0.58 -13.59
CA LEU A 41 17.39 -0.46 -12.82
C LEU A 41 18.19 -1.77 -12.69
N SER A 42 19.33 -1.93 -13.37
CA SER A 42 20.14 -3.16 -13.34
C SER A 42 19.39 -4.41 -13.82
N SER A 43 18.55 -4.27 -14.84
CA SER A 43 17.80 -5.34 -15.51
C SER A 43 17.07 -6.31 -14.56
N PRO A 44 16.18 -5.82 -13.68
CA PRO A 44 15.66 -6.60 -12.58
C PRO A 44 14.59 -7.60 -13.03
N ARG A 45 14.88 -8.90 -12.88
CA ARG A 45 13.92 -9.99 -13.13
C ARG A 45 12.95 -10.26 -11.97
N TYR A 46 13.40 -10.06 -10.73
CA TYR A 46 12.66 -10.36 -9.51
C TYR A 46 12.23 -9.08 -8.79
N VAL A 47 10.92 -8.81 -8.80
CA VAL A 47 10.38 -7.52 -8.37
C VAL A 47 9.39 -7.70 -7.22
N VAL A 48 9.53 -6.89 -6.17
CA VAL A 48 8.58 -6.83 -5.05
C VAL A 48 7.58 -5.70 -5.31
N ALA A 49 6.29 -6.05 -5.23
CA ALA A 49 5.20 -5.13 -5.53
C ALA A 49 5.04 -4.00 -4.49
N PRO A 50 4.49 -2.84 -4.92
CA PRO A 50 4.01 -1.83 -3.99
C PRO A 50 2.78 -2.34 -3.24
N MET A 51 2.87 -2.40 -1.91
CA MET A 51 1.81 -2.89 -1.03
C MET A 51 1.62 -1.92 0.14
N VAL A 52 0.43 -1.33 0.22
CA VAL A 52 0.06 -0.45 1.35
C VAL A 52 0.21 -1.23 2.65
N ASP A 53 0.94 -0.66 3.61
CA ASP A 53 1.23 -1.22 4.93
C ASP A 53 2.03 -2.55 4.93
N ALA A 54 2.61 -2.94 3.78
CA ALA A 54 3.32 -4.23 3.65
C ALA A 54 4.54 -4.20 2.70
N SER A 55 5.06 -3.01 2.40
CA SER A 55 6.28 -2.85 1.58
C SER A 55 7.16 -1.71 2.12
N GLU A 56 7.09 -1.50 3.44
CA GLU A 56 7.99 -0.61 4.16
C GLU A 56 9.45 -1.11 4.12
N LEU A 57 10.39 -0.24 4.53
CA LEU A 57 11.83 -0.51 4.38
C LEU A 57 12.26 -1.87 4.94
N ALA A 58 11.85 -2.23 6.16
CA ALA A 58 12.21 -3.50 6.77
C ALA A 58 11.80 -4.70 5.90
N TRP A 59 10.60 -4.68 5.32
CA TRP A 59 10.14 -5.74 4.41
C TRP A 59 10.87 -5.77 3.07
N ARG A 60 11.21 -4.59 2.52
CA ARG A 60 11.99 -4.50 1.28
C ARG A 60 13.40 -5.06 1.49
N LEU A 61 14.07 -4.71 2.59
CA LEU A 61 15.38 -5.24 2.94
C LEU A 61 15.35 -6.75 3.15
N LEU A 62 14.31 -7.28 3.83
CA LEU A 62 14.11 -8.72 3.95
C LEU A 62 14.02 -9.38 2.57
N SER A 63 13.15 -8.85 1.69
CA SER A 63 13.00 -9.40 0.34
C SER A 63 14.28 -9.30 -0.49
N ARG A 64 15.09 -8.23 -0.33
CA ARG A 64 16.38 -8.06 -1.02
C ARG A 64 17.41 -9.09 -0.59
N ARG A 65 17.48 -9.37 0.72
CA ARG A 65 18.34 -10.44 1.24
C ARG A 65 18.00 -11.80 0.66
N HIS A 66 16.74 -11.98 0.26
CA HIS A 66 16.22 -13.22 -0.32
C HIS A 66 15.87 -13.10 -1.80
N GLY A 67 16.75 -12.43 -2.57
CA GLY A 67 16.76 -12.47 -4.04
C GLY A 67 15.96 -11.40 -4.77
N ALA A 68 15.30 -10.45 -4.09
CA ALA A 68 14.64 -9.35 -4.80
C ALA A 68 15.66 -8.38 -5.44
N HIS A 69 15.54 -8.15 -6.75
CA HIS A 69 16.40 -7.22 -7.48
C HIS A 69 15.89 -5.77 -7.38
N LEU A 70 14.57 -5.60 -7.43
CA LEU A 70 13.92 -4.30 -7.37
C LEU A 70 12.74 -4.33 -6.42
N CYS A 71 12.59 -3.26 -5.64
CA CYS A 71 11.45 -3.09 -4.75
C CYS A 71 10.73 -1.76 -5.01
N TYR A 72 9.44 -1.73 -4.68
CA TYR A 72 8.63 -0.53 -4.68
C TYR A 72 8.31 -0.10 -3.25
N THR A 73 8.16 1.20 -3.02
CA THR A 73 7.57 1.70 -1.77
C THR A 73 6.09 1.31 -1.65
N PRO A 74 5.48 1.49 -0.45
CA PRO A 74 4.03 1.55 -0.38
C PRO A 74 3.48 2.64 -1.30
N MET A 75 2.21 2.52 -1.70
CA MET A 75 1.53 3.55 -2.48
C MET A 75 1.36 4.83 -1.64
N LEU A 76 2.01 5.91 -2.06
CA LEU A 76 2.01 7.20 -1.37
C LEU A 76 0.96 8.16 -1.97
N HIS A 77 0.14 8.80 -1.13
CA HIS A 77 -0.83 9.77 -1.63
C HIS A 77 -0.16 11.12 -1.87
N SER A 78 -0.09 11.58 -3.12
CA SER A 78 0.70 12.76 -3.52
C SER A 78 0.33 14.02 -2.74
N SER A 79 -0.97 14.35 -2.64
CA SER A 79 -1.43 15.54 -1.89
C SER A 79 -1.06 15.49 -0.39
N VAL A 80 -1.09 14.30 0.24
CA VAL A 80 -0.69 14.16 1.64
C VAL A 80 0.83 14.27 1.75
N PHE A 81 1.56 13.68 0.81
CA PHE A 81 3.01 13.73 0.73
C PHE A 81 3.57 15.15 0.59
N CYS A 82 2.93 16.02 -0.19
CA CYS A 82 3.32 17.44 -0.28
C CYS A 82 3.05 18.16 1.05
N ARG A 83 1.81 18.06 1.57
CA ARG A 83 1.33 18.88 2.70
C ARG A 83 1.87 18.47 4.06
N ASP A 84 2.18 17.19 4.26
CA ASP A 84 2.56 16.64 5.57
C ASP A 84 4.00 16.12 5.55
N PRO A 85 4.99 16.92 6.01
CA PRO A 85 6.37 16.50 6.12
C PRO A 85 6.59 15.31 7.06
N LYS A 86 5.71 15.11 8.05
CA LYS A 86 5.80 13.95 8.96
C LYS A 86 5.42 12.68 8.20
N TYR A 87 4.27 12.69 7.51
CA TYR A 87 3.86 11.58 6.64
C TYR A 87 4.94 11.26 5.61
N ARG A 88 5.53 12.28 4.97
CA ARG A 88 6.62 12.11 4.00
C ARG A 88 7.83 11.39 4.60
N ARG A 89 8.33 11.82 5.76
CA ARG A 89 9.48 11.19 6.42
C ARG A 89 9.18 9.75 6.85
N GLU A 90 7.98 9.49 7.38
CA GLU A 90 7.60 8.16 7.84
C GLU A 90 7.37 7.18 6.68
N ALA A 91 6.71 7.65 5.60
CA ALA A 91 6.33 6.78 4.49
C ALA A 91 7.46 6.55 3.47
N LEU A 92 8.39 7.50 3.31
CA LEU A 92 9.56 7.38 2.44
C LEU A 92 10.84 7.21 3.27
N THR A 93 10.95 6.07 3.94
CA THR A 93 12.19 5.64 4.58
C THR A 93 12.94 4.71 3.62
N SER A 94 14.24 4.93 3.40
CA SER A 94 15.11 4.10 2.55
C SER A 94 16.58 4.16 3.01
N THR A 95 17.42 3.27 2.48
CA THR A 95 18.87 3.16 2.73
C THR A 95 19.61 2.89 1.41
N ALA A 96 20.94 2.98 1.40
CA ALA A 96 21.74 2.66 0.21
C ALA A 96 21.55 1.20 -0.26
N GLU A 97 21.34 0.27 0.69
CA GLU A 97 21.06 -1.15 0.42
C GLU A 97 19.68 -1.39 -0.22
N ASP A 98 18.79 -0.41 -0.17
CA ASP A 98 17.41 -0.53 -0.66
C ASP A 98 17.28 -0.12 -2.14
N ARG A 99 18.38 0.03 -2.88
CA ARG A 99 18.38 0.39 -4.30
C ARG A 99 18.61 -0.82 -5.23
N PRO A 100 18.02 -0.84 -6.45
CA PRO A 100 17.18 0.20 -7.05
C PRO A 100 15.76 0.25 -6.46
N LEU A 101 15.28 1.44 -6.07
CA LEU A 101 13.98 1.68 -5.45
C LEU A 101 13.06 2.49 -6.37
N ILE A 102 11.82 2.03 -6.53
CA ILE A 102 10.78 2.80 -7.22
C ILE A 102 9.77 3.35 -6.22
N VAL A 103 9.57 4.67 -6.23
CA VAL A 103 8.58 5.33 -5.36
C VAL A 103 7.25 5.43 -6.08
N GLN A 104 6.20 4.80 -5.54
CA GLN A 104 4.88 4.82 -6.15
C GLN A 104 3.97 5.88 -5.54
N PHE A 105 3.40 6.74 -6.39
CA PHE A 105 2.39 7.71 -6.02
C PHE A 105 0.98 7.35 -6.52
N CYS A 106 -0.02 7.82 -5.79
CA CYS A 106 -1.39 7.96 -6.27
C CYS A 106 -1.87 9.41 -6.16
N GLY A 107 -2.72 9.82 -7.09
CA GLY A 107 -3.26 11.16 -7.22
C GLY A 107 -3.90 11.35 -8.59
N ASN A 108 -4.47 12.52 -8.84
CA ASN A 108 -5.17 12.83 -10.09
C ASN A 108 -4.96 14.27 -10.59
N ASP A 109 -4.09 15.02 -9.92
CA ASP A 109 -3.70 16.36 -10.33
C ASP A 109 -2.23 16.32 -10.78
N PRO A 110 -1.92 16.64 -12.07
CA PRO A 110 -0.56 16.58 -12.59
C PRO A 110 0.45 17.42 -11.79
N ASN A 111 0.04 18.62 -11.36
CA ASN A 111 0.94 19.54 -10.65
C ASN A 111 1.26 19.03 -9.25
N THR A 112 0.26 18.54 -8.51
CA THR A 112 0.44 17.95 -7.18
C THR A 112 1.28 16.67 -7.25
N LEU A 113 1.10 15.84 -8.28
CA LEU A 113 1.94 14.67 -8.50
C LEU A 113 3.38 15.06 -8.81
N LEU A 114 3.61 16.09 -9.62
CA LEU A 114 4.94 16.59 -9.92
C LEU A 114 5.64 17.12 -8.66
N GLU A 115 4.96 17.93 -7.86
CA GLU A 115 5.51 18.43 -6.59
C GLU A 115 5.91 17.28 -5.66
N ALA A 116 5.05 16.27 -5.50
CA ALA A 116 5.36 15.10 -4.69
C ALA A 116 6.55 14.30 -5.25
N ALA A 117 6.62 14.15 -6.57
CA ALA A 117 7.68 13.43 -7.25
C ALA A 117 9.03 14.12 -7.11
N LEU A 118 9.10 15.45 -7.27
CA LEU A 118 10.31 16.24 -7.05
C LEU A 118 10.84 16.13 -5.62
N LEU A 119 9.95 16.02 -4.63
CA LEU A 119 10.33 15.80 -3.24
C LEU A 119 10.90 14.40 -2.98
N ALA A 120 10.52 13.39 -3.78
CA ALA A 120 10.95 12.01 -3.63
C ALA A 120 12.13 11.62 -4.54
N GLU A 121 12.34 12.36 -5.63
CA GLU A 121 13.36 12.11 -6.66
C GLU A 121 14.77 11.81 -6.08
N PRO A 122 15.28 12.54 -5.07
CA PRO A 122 16.62 12.25 -4.51
C PRO A 122 16.76 10.89 -3.82
N TYR A 123 15.63 10.23 -3.50
CA TYR A 123 15.60 9.02 -2.68
C TYR A 123 15.25 7.76 -3.49
N CYS A 124 15.13 7.85 -4.81
CA CYS A 124 14.68 6.74 -5.65
C CYS A 124 15.40 6.70 -7.00
N ASP A 125 15.19 5.62 -7.73
CA ASP A 125 15.73 5.37 -9.08
C ASP A 125 14.67 5.57 -10.16
N ALA A 126 13.39 5.55 -9.78
CA ALA A 126 12.26 5.89 -10.64
C ALA A 126 11.04 6.33 -9.81
N VAL A 127 10.12 7.06 -10.46
CA VAL A 127 8.82 7.42 -9.90
C VAL A 127 7.71 6.68 -10.65
N ASP A 128 6.88 5.93 -9.92
CA ASP A 128 5.75 5.17 -10.47
C ASP A 128 4.40 5.83 -10.21
N ILE A 129 3.52 5.78 -11.20
CA ILE A 129 2.14 6.21 -11.07
C ILE A 129 1.23 4.99 -10.91
N ASN A 130 0.52 4.93 -9.79
CA ASN A 130 -0.48 3.92 -9.55
C ASN A 130 -1.75 4.20 -10.37
N ILE A 131 -1.99 3.37 -11.38
CA ILE A 131 -3.20 3.37 -12.21
C ILE A 131 -3.92 2.02 -12.11
N GLY A 132 -3.64 1.25 -11.05
CA GLY A 132 -4.12 -0.12 -10.88
C GLY A 132 -4.93 -0.38 -9.62
N CYS A 133 -4.92 0.53 -8.63
CA CYS A 133 -5.62 0.30 -7.36
C CYS A 133 -7.15 0.34 -7.52
N PRO A 134 -7.89 -0.77 -7.24
CA PRO A 134 -9.33 -0.81 -7.44
C PRO A 134 -10.13 -0.54 -6.15
N GLN A 135 -9.44 -0.12 -5.07
CA GLN A 135 -10.02 0.02 -3.73
C GLN A 135 -11.06 1.14 -3.66
N ALA A 136 -12.00 1.03 -2.72
CA ALA A 136 -13.06 2.04 -2.55
C ALA A 136 -12.52 3.43 -2.20
N ILE A 137 -11.37 3.51 -1.51
CA ILE A 137 -10.70 4.79 -1.24
C ILE A 137 -10.19 5.45 -2.53
N ALA A 138 -9.64 4.66 -3.47
CA ALA A 138 -9.21 5.12 -4.79
C ALA A 138 -10.39 5.60 -5.63
N LYS A 139 -11.54 4.89 -5.56
CA LYS A 139 -12.79 5.34 -6.19
C LYS A 139 -13.21 6.72 -5.70
N ARG A 140 -13.25 6.90 -4.37
CA ARG A 140 -13.65 8.17 -3.74
C ARG A 140 -12.68 9.31 -4.04
N GLY A 141 -11.38 9.02 -4.11
CA GLY A 141 -10.35 10.00 -4.44
C GLY A 141 -10.14 10.20 -5.95
N ARG A 142 -10.84 9.44 -6.81
CA ARG A 142 -10.66 9.41 -8.27
C ARG A 142 -9.18 9.27 -8.65
N TYR A 143 -8.52 8.23 -8.17
CA TYR A 143 -7.15 7.83 -8.55
C TYR A 143 -7.07 6.31 -8.74
N GLY A 144 -5.89 5.76 -9.08
CA GLY A 144 -5.71 4.33 -9.28
C GLY A 144 -6.44 3.84 -10.53
N ALA A 145 -7.09 2.67 -10.46
CA ALA A 145 -7.82 2.09 -11.58
C ALA A 145 -9.04 2.94 -12.04
N PHE A 146 -9.40 3.99 -11.31
CA PHE A 146 -10.46 4.92 -11.69
C PHE A 146 -9.98 6.07 -12.58
N LEU A 147 -8.68 6.12 -12.90
CA LEU A 147 -8.14 6.98 -13.95
C LEU A 147 -8.03 6.27 -15.30
N GLN A 148 -8.13 4.93 -15.34
CA GLN A 148 -7.88 4.15 -16.56
C GLN A 148 -8.79 4.54 -17.73
N ASP A 149 -9.97 5.10 -17.45
CA ASP A 149 -10.95 5.56 -18.44
C ASP A 149 -10.71 7.01 -18.92
N ASP A 150 -9.82 7.77 -18.27
CA ASP A 150 -9.55 9.20 -18.50
C ASP A 150 -8.15 9.37 -19.12
N TRP A 151 -8.05 9.02 -20.42
CA TRP A 151 -6.76 8.94 -21.11
C TRP A 151 -6.08 10.30 -21.26
N ASP A 152 -6.85 11.38 -21.44
CA ASP A 152 -6.31 12.73 -21.55
C ASP A 152 -5.65 13.17 -20.23
N LEU A 153 -6.28 12.87 -19.09
CA LEU A 153 -5.69 13.15 -17.80
C LEU A 153 -4.42 12.31 -17.58
N LEU A 154 -4.44 11.03 -17.92
CA LEU A 154 -3.25 10.18 -17.81
C LEU A 154 -2.09 10.65 -18.69
N ARG A 155 -2.35 11.03 -19.94
CA ARG A 155 -1.35 11.66 -20.82
C ARG A 155 -0.75 12.88 -20.16
N ARG A 156 -1.59 13.77 -19.60
CA ARG A 156 -1.12 14.98 -18.93
C ARG A 156 -0.28 14.66 -17.70
N ILE A 157 -0.69 13.72 -16.86
CA ILE A 157 0.08 13.30 -15.67
C ILE A 157 1.45 12.76 -16.11
N VAL A 158 1.48 11.73 -16.96
CA VAL A 158 2.73 11.05 -17.33
C VAL A 158 3.66 12.01 -18.06
N SER A 159 3.15 12.80 -19.02
CA SER A 159 3.98 13.76 -19.76
C SER A 159 4.50 14.93 -18.93
N THR A 160 3.74 15.37 -17.92
CA THR A 160 4.20 16.42 -17.00
C THR A 160 5.37 15.93 -16.16
N LEU A 161 5.27 14.72 -15.62
CA LEU A 161 6.32 14.13 -14.79
C LEU A 161 7.55 13.75 -15.63
N SER A 162 7.36 13.10 -16.78
CA SER A 162 8.47 12.61 -17.61
C SER A 162 9.35 13.73 -18.18
N LYS A 163 8.77 14.91 -18.43
CA LYS A 163 9.50 16.10 -18.90
C LYS A 163 10.23 16.85 -17.78
N SER A 164 9.82 16.66 -16.54
CA SER A 164 10.27 17.50 -15.42
C SER A 164 11.22 16.77 -14.46
N LEU A 165 11.11 15.43 -14.37
CA LEU A 165 11.95 14.60 -13.53
C LEU A 165 13.21 14.16 -14.27
N ARG A 166 14.30 14.02 -13.53
CA ARG A 166 15.58 13.46 -13.97
C ARG A 166 15.57 11.93 -13.88
N VAL A 167 14.79 11.38 -12.95
CA VAL A 167 14.53 9.94 -12.86
C VAL A 167 13.39 9.51 -13.79
N PRO A 168 13.42 8.28 -14.33
CA PRO A 168 12.36 7.79 -15.20
C PRO A 168 10.99 7.70 -14.51
N VAL A 169 9.94 7.89 -15.31
CA VAL A 169 8.55 7.69 -14.88
C VAL A 169 8.08 6.32 -15.33
N THR A 170 7.48 5.56 -14.42
CA THR A 170 6.90 4.24 -14.69
C THR A 170 5.40 4.24 -14.38
N CYS A 171 4.67 3.26 -14.88
CA CYS A 171 3.24 3.11 -14.58
C CYS A 171 2.89 1.67 -14.22
N LYS A 172 2.19 1.49 -13.09
CA LYS A 172 1.56 0.22 -12.73
C LYS A 172 0.06 0.28 -13.01
N LEU A 173 -0.39 -0.55 -13.96
CA LEU A 173 -1.77 -0.56 -14.45
C LEU A 173 -2.49 -1.88 -14.22
N ARG A 174 -3.82 -1.84 -14.36
CA ARG A 174 -4.69 -2.99 -14.59
C ARG A 174 -5.16 -3.00 -16.04
N VAL A 175 -5.61 -4.17 -16.51
CA VAL A 175 -6.07 -4.36 -17.89
C VAL A 175 -7.55 -4.00 -18.06
N PHE A 176 -7.98 -3.73 -19.28
CA PHE A 176 -9.39 -3.73 -19.67
C PHE A 176 -9.87 -5.18 -19.90
N ALA A 177 -11.16 -5.37 -20.14
CA ALA A 177 -11.68 -6.67 -20.54
C ALA A 177 -11.21 -7.05 -21.96
N GLU A 178 -11.06 -6.03 -22.83
CA GLU A 178 -10.60 -6.18 -24.19
C GLU A 178 -9.07 -6.02 -24.28
N ILE A 179 -8.41 -6.99 -24.90
CA ILE A 179 -6.96 -6.97 -25.14
C ILE A 179 -6.56 -5.76 -25.98
N ASP A 180 -7.25 -5.49 -27.09
CA ASP A 180 -6.93 -4.37 -27.99
C ASP A 180 -7.00 -3.01 -27.27
N LYS A 181 -8.03 -2.81 -26.42
CA LYS A 181 -8.16 -1.60 -25.60
C LYS A 181 -7.01 -1.48 -24.60
N THR A 182 -6.60 -2.59 -24.00
CA THR A 182 -5.44 -2.65 -23.09
C THR A 182 -4.13 -2.30 -23.80
N VAL A 183 -3.93 -2.80 -25.02
CA VAL A 183 -2.75 -2.50 -25.86
C VAL A 183 -2.69 -1.01 -26.19
N LYS A 184 -3.78 -0.43 -26.71
CA LYS A 184 -3.86 1.02 -27.01
C LYS A 184 -3.63 1.88 -25.78
N TYR A 185 -4.14 1.43 -24.64
CA TYR A 185 -3.92 2.08 -23.35
C TYR A 185 -2.43 2.07 -22.93
N ALA A 186 -1.74 0.94 -23.08
CA ALA A 186 -0.32 0.83 -22.80
C ALA A 186 0.55 1.70 -23.74
N GLN A 187 0.26 1.68 -25.05
CA GLN A 187 0.96 2.51 -26.04
C GLN A 187 0.76 4.01 -25.79
N MET A 188 -0.42 4.41 -25.30
CA MET A 188 -0.68 5.79 -24.89
C MET A 188 0.21 6.20 -23.72
N LEU A 189 0.39 5.34 -22.71
CA LEU A 189 1.27 5.61 -21.56
C LEU A 189 2.74 5.71 -21.99
N GLU A 190 3.20 4.79 -22.86
CA GLU A 190 4.53 4.84 -23.47
C GLU A 190 4.76 6.15 -24.23
N THR A 191 3.83 6.53 -25.12
CA THR A 191 3.88 7.78 -25.89
C THR A 191 3.87 9.02 -24.99
N ALA A 192 3.20 8.95 -23.83
CA ALA A 192 3.20 10.03 -22.86
C ALA A 192 4.54 10.17 -22.10
N GLY A 193 5.44 9.20 -22.24
CA GLY A 193 6.79 9.22 -21.67
C GLY A 193 7.00 8.26 -20.51
N ALA A 194 6.11 7.28 -20.28
CA ALA A 194 6.42 6.18 -19.38
C ALA A 194 7.58 5.36 -19.95
N ARG A 195 8.55 5.00 -19.12
CA ARG A 195 9.76 4.26 -19.51
C ARG A 195 9.77 2.81 -19.03
N LEU A 196 8.76 2.40 -18.26
CA LEU A 196 8.50 1.01 -17.88
C LEU A 196 7.02 0.86 -17.53
N LEU A 197 6.42 -0.27 -17.89
CA LEU A 197 5.06 -0.63 -17.50
C LEU A 197 5.04 -1.87 -16.62
N THR A 198 4.27 -1.82 -15.52
CA THR A 198 3.89 -3.02 -14.78
C THR A 198 2.43 -3.33 -15.05
N VAL A 199 2.17 -4.47 -15.70
CA VAL A 199 0.82 -4.88 -16.09
C VAL A 199 0.29 -5.91 -15.10
N HIS A 200 -0.71 -5.51 -14.30
CA HIS A 200 -1.51 -6.48 -13.56
C HIS A 200 -2.58 -7.04 -14.49
N GLY A 201 -2.47 -8.31 -14.87
CA GLY A 201 -3.39 -9.01 -15.79
C GLY A 201 -4.84 -9.18 -15.30
N ARG A 202 -5.29 -8.42 -14.31
CA ARG A 202 -6.66 -8.41 -13.81
C ARG A 202 -7.35 -7.09 -14.13
N THR A 203 -8.64 -7.15 -14.44
CA THR A 203 -9.49 -5.97 -14.62
C THR A 203 -9.73 -5.25 -13.29
N ARG A 204 -10.24 -4.03 -13.33
CA ARG A 204 -10.60 -3.27 -12.11
C ARG A 204 -11.66 -3.98 -11.27
N GLU A 205 -12.56 -4.72 -11.91
CA GLU A 205 -13.68 -5.43 -11.31
C GLU A 205 -13.24 -6.72 -10.61
N GLN A 206 -12.14 -7.33 -11.08
CA GLN A 206 -11.52 -8.51 -10.48
C GLN A 206 -10.80 -8.20 -9.16
N LYS A 207 -11.57 -8.03 -8.08
CA LYS A 207 -11.07 -7.70 -6.74
C LYS A 207 -11.87 -8.38 -5.63
N GLY A 208 -11.26 -8.50 -4.45
CA GLY A 208 -11.93 -9.12 -3.29
C GLY A 208 -12.37 -10.55 -3.60
N PRO A 209 -13.63 -10.92 -3.35
CA PRO A 209 -14.16 -12.24 -3.73
C PRO A 209 -14.05 -12.56 -5.23
N LEU A 210 -14.04 -11.53 -6.09
CA LEU A 210 -14.01 -11.66 -7.55
C LEU A 210 -12.60 -11.65 -8.15
N THR A 211 -11.55 -11.82 -7.34
CA THR A 211 -10.16 -11.60 -7.77
C THR A 211 -9.76 -12.44 -8.99
N GLY A 212 -10.17 -13.70 -9.09
CA GLY A 212 -9.95 -14.54 -10.28
C GLY A 212 -8.47 -14.70 -10.71
N ILE A 213 -8.28 -15.27 -11.89
CA ILE A 213 -6.96 -15.48 -12.51
C ILE A 213 -6.58 -14.24 -13.33
N ALA A 214 -5.31 -13.84 -13.25
CA ALA A 214 -4.71 -12.80 -14.08
C ALA A 214 -4.46 -13.35 -15.48
N SER A 215 -4.95 -12.65 -16.50
CA SER A 215 -4.73 -13.01 -17.89
C SER A 215 -3.31 -12.68 -18.32
N TRP A 216 -2.50 -13.71 -18.54
CA TRP A 216 -1.17 -13.59 -19.13
C TRP A 216 -1.24 -13.25 -20.63
N ASP A 217 -2.34 -13.56 -21.32
CA ASP A 217 -2.57 -13.14 -22.70
C ASP A 217 -2.60 -11.61 -22.85
N HIS A 218 -3.27 -10.91 -21.93
CA HIS A 218 -3.25 -9.45 -21.91
C HIS A 218 -1.83 -8.91 -21.70
N ILE A 219 -1.07 -9.53 -20.78
CA ILE A 219 0.30 -9.13 -20.47
C ILE A 219 1.21 -9.34 -21.70
N LYS A 220 1.09 -10.50 -22.35
CA LYS A 220 1.82 -10.86 -23.56
C LYS A 220 1.52 -9.90 -24.71
N ALA A 221 0.24 -9.59 -24.93
CA ALA A 221 -0.17 -8.65 -25.96
C ALA A 221 0.40 -7.24 -25.72
N VAL A 222 0.39 -6.76 -24.47
CA VAL A 222 1.06 -5.48 -24.13
C VAL A 222 2.56 -5.56 -24.37
N ARG A 223 3.23 -6.64 -23.89
CA ARG A 223 4.68 -6.84 -24.08
C ARG A 223 5.08 -6.81 -25.55
N GLN A 224 4.27 -7.38 -26.44
CA GLN A 224 4.54 -7.40 -27.89
C GLN A 224 4.30 -6.04 -28.57
N ALA A 225 3.47 -5.18 -27.97
CA ALA A 225 3.01 -3.94 -28.60
C ALA A 225 3.75 -2.66 -28.17
N VAL A 226 4.53 -2.72 -27.08
CA VAL A 226 5.35 -1.60 -26.58
C VAL A 226 6.84 -1.93 -26.68
N THR A 227 7.68 -0.89 -26.77
CA THR A 227 9.14 -1.01 -26.87
C THR A 227 9.85 -0.93 -25.52
N ILE A 228 9.22 -0.25 -24.56
CA ILE A 228 9.74 -0.13 -23.18
C ILE A 228 9.64 -1.46 -22.40
N PRO A 229 10.45 -1.64 -21.34
CA PRO A 229 10.35 -2.80 -20.46
C PRO A 229 8.95 -2.96 -19.85
N VAL A 230 8.57 -4.23 -19.69
CA VAL A 230 7.28 -4.65 -19.12
C VAL A 230 7.53 -5.64 -18.01
N PHE A 231 6.92 -5.39 -16.84
CA PHE A 231 6.78 -6.36 -15.76
C PHE A 231 5.40 -6.99 -15.76
N ALA A 232 5.35 -8.32 -15.63
CA ALA A 232 4.11 -9.03 -15.34
C ALA A 232 3.77 -8.97 -13.84
N ASN A 233 2.48 -8.89 -13.53
CA ASN A 233 1.99 -9.01 -12.16
C ASN A 233 0.65 -9.75 -12.09
N GLY A 234 0.50 -10.60 -11.08
CA GLY A 234 -0.73 -11.35 -10.79
C GLY A 234 -0.52 -12.86 -10.90
N ASN A 235 -0.99 -13.60 -9.90
CA ASN A 235 -0.85 -15.06 -9.79
C ASN A 235 0.61 -15.56 -9.76
N ILE A 236 1.51 -14.85 -9.07
CA ILE A 236 2.92 -15.24 -8.90
C ILE A 236 3.15 -15.62 -7.44
N GLN A 237 3.16 -16.92 -7.15
CA GLN A 237 3.18 -17.44 -5.79
C GLN A 237 4.42 -18.26 -5.45
N CYS A 238 5.14 -18.78 -6.44
CA CYS A 238 6.41 -19.47 -6.28
C CYS A 238 7.40 -19.10 -7.40
N LEU A 239 8.64 -19.59 -7.32
CA LEU A 239 9.67 -19.36 -8.34
C LEU A 239 9.24 -19.92 -9.70
N GLN A 240 8.59 -21.08 -9.72
CA GLN A 240 8.12 -21.72 -10.95
C GLN A 240 7.09 -20.86 -11.69
N ASP A 241 6.22 -20.14 -10.97
CA ASP A 241 5.29 -19.19 -11.59
C ASP A 241 6.03 -18.04 -12.27
N ILE A 242 7.16 -17.60 -11.70
CA ILE A 242 7.99 -16.53 -12.29
C ILE A 242 8.60 -17.00 -13.60
N GLU A 243 9.20 -18.19 -13.60
CA GLU A 243 9.85 -18.75 -14.80
C GLU A 243 8.85 -18.96 -15.92
N ARG A 244 7.72 -19.61 -15.62
CA ARG A 244 6.62 -19.81 -16.57
C ARG A 244 6.05 -18.50 -17.10
N CYS A 245 5.81 -17.53 -16.22
CA CYS A 245 5.28 -16.24 -16.65
C CYS A 245 6.20 -15.54 -17.66
N ILE A 246 7.52 -15.59 -17.43
CA ILE A 246 8.52 -15.02 -18.34
C ILE A 246 8.55 -15.76 -19.67
N GLU A 247 8.55 -17.09 -19.64
CA GLU A 247 8.55 -17.93 -20.84
C GLU A 247 7.30 -17.70 -21.70
N GLU A 248 6.11 -17.69 -21.08
CA GLU A 248 4.84 -17.59 -21.80
C GLU A 248 4.59 -16.18 -22.37
N THR A 249 5.00 -15.13 -21.65
CA THR A 249 4.66 -13.73 -21.98
C THR A 249 5.82 -12.93 -22.59
N GLY A 250 7.07 -13.37 -22.42
CA GLY A 250 8.26 -12.65 -22.88
C GLY A 250 8.56 -11.34 -22.11
N VAL A 251 7.95 -11.14 -20.94
CA VAL A 251 8.21 -9.96 -20.10
C VAL A 251 9.65 -9.92 -19.58
N HIS A 252 10.10 -8.72 -19.22
CA HIS A 252 11.49 -8.49 -18.78
C HIS A 252 11.69 -8.85 -17.31
N GLY A 253 10.61 -8.85 -16.53
CA GLY A 253 10.63 -9.22 -15.12
C GLY A 253 9.24 -9.52 -14.59
N VAL A 254 9.18 -10.10 -13.40
CA VAL A 254 7.94 -10.50 -12.75
C VAL A 254 7.87 -9.89 -11.37
N MET A 255 6.71 -9.30 -11.08
CA MET A 255 6.40 -8.69 -9.81
C MET A 255 5.52 -9.61 -8.97
N SER A 256 6.01 -10.01 -7.79
CA SER A 256 5.20 -10.70 -6.78
C SER A 256 4.72 -9.74 -5.68
N ALA A 257 3.50 -9.98 -5.21
CA ALA A 257 2.87 -9.23 -4.12
C ALA A 257 2.52 -10.18 -2.98
N GLU A 258 1.36 -10.83 -3.06
CA GLU A 258 0.91 -11.73 -2.01
C GLU A 258 1.85 -12.91 -1.80
N GLY A 259 2.35 -13.54 -2.87
CA GLY A 259 3.32 -14.64 -2.76
C GLY A 259 4.52 -14.28 -1.88
N ASN A 260 5.10 -13.09 -2.09
CA ASN A 260 6.19 -12.57 -1.26
C ASN A 260 5.79 -12.34 0.22
N LEU A 261 4.56 -11.92 0.51
CA LEU A 261 4.07 -11.77 1.90
C LEU A 261 3.94 -13.09 2.65
N TYR A 262 3.64 -14.19 1.95
CA TYR A 262 3.54 -15.52 2.53
C TYR A 262 4.88 -16.25 2.56
N ASN A 263 5.76 -15.94 1.60
CA ASN A 263 7.11 -16.44 1.52
C ASN A 263 8.08 -15.37 0.99
N PRO A 264 8.83 -14.68 1.86
CA PRO A 264 9.84 -13.70 1.44
C PRO A 264 10.95 -14.31 0.56
N TYR A 265 11.15 -15.64 0.65
CA TYR A 265 12.14 -16.43 -0.08
C TYR A 265 11.63 -16.90 -1.45
N ILE A 266 10.52 -16.35 -1.94
CA ILE A 266 9.89 -16.72 -3.22
C ILE A 266 10.87 -16.73 -4.41
N PHE A 267 11.95 -15.93 -4.36
CA PHE A 267 12.95 -15.83 -5.41
C PHE A 267 14.11 -16.85 -5.29
N GLU A 268 14.16 -17.66 -4.23
CA GLU A 268 15.25 -18.62 -3.95
C GLU A 268 14.85 -20.10 -4.08
N ALA A 269 13.63 -20.41 -4.53
CA ALA A 269 13.06 -21.77 -4.50
C ALA A 269 13.07 -22.42 -3.09
N ARG A 270 13.03 -21.62 -2.03
CA ARG A 270 13.07 -22.09 -0.64
C ARG A 270 11.75 -21.86 0.08
N TYR A 271 11.41 -22.77 0.99
CA TYR A 271 10.20 -22.75 1.82
C TYR A 271 10.60 -22.94 3.30
N PRO A 272 11.30 -21.97 3.90
CA PRO A 272 11.78 -22.11 5.27
C PRO A 272 10.63 -22.18 6.27
N PRO A 273 10.85 -22.70 7.48
CA PRO A 273 9.92 -22.51 8.57
C PRO A 273 9.60 -21.03 8.80
N SER A 274 8.32 -20.67 8.95
CA SER A 274 7.84 -19.28 9.01
C SER A 274 8.48 -18.45 10.13
N TRP A 275 9.02 -19.08 11.17
CA TRP A 275 9.75 -18.36 12.23
C TRP A 275 11.09 -17.79 11.77
N GLU A 276 11.73 -18.34 10.75
CA GLU A 276 12.99 -17.81 10.21
C GLU A 276 12.82 -16.41 9.59
N PRO A 277 11.99 -16.23 8.53
CA PRO A 277 11.72 -14.89 8.01
C PRO A 277 11.07 -13.97 9.05
N ALA A 278 10.27 -14.51 9.97
CA ALA A 278 9.63 -13.70 11.00
C ALA A 278 10.66 -13.09 11.97
N LEU A 279 11.61 -13.89 12.47
CA LEU A 279 12.66 -13.39 13.36
C LEU A 279 13.57 -12.41 12.64
N GLU A 280 13.97 -12.71 11.40
CA GLU A 280 14.79 -11.81 10.60
C GLU A 280 14.08 -10.47 10.32
N TYR A 281 12.79 -10.53 9.99
CA TYR A 281 11.98 -9.33 9.84
C TYR A 281 11.91 -8.51 11.13
N LEU A 282 11.72 -9.15 12.29
CA LEU A 282 11.70 -8.46 13.59
C LEU A 282 13.05 -7.82 13.92
N ASP A 283 14.17 -8.45 13.57
CA ASP A 283 15.51 -7.88 13.71
C ASP A 283 15.72 -6.66 12.80
N LEU A 284 15.18 -6.71 11.58
CA LEU A 284 15.17 -5.57 10.66
C LEU A 284 14.31 -4.42 11.19
N VAL A 285 13.15 -4.72 11.79
CA VAL A 285 12.26 -3.72 12.41
C VAL A 285 12.91 -3.03 13.60
N GLU A 286 13.74 -3.72 14.40
CA GLU A 286 14.48 -3.08 15.49
C GLU A 286 15.49 -2.04 14.96
N ARG A 287 16.09 -2.29 13.80
CA ARG A 287 17.01 -1.34 13.14
C ARG A 287 16.27 -0.24 12.38
N TYR A 288 15.16 -0.61 11.74
CA TYR A 288 14.34 0.26 10.88
C TYR A 288 12.87 0.18 11.35
N PRO A 289 12.49 0.99 12.34
CA PRO A 289 11.19 0.89 12.99
C PRO A 289 10.01 0.97 12.03
N ALA A 290 9.08 0.02 12.17
CA ALA A 290 7.82 -0.03 11.45
C ALA A 290 6.64 0.10 12.43
N PRO A 291 5.50 0.67 12.00
CA PRO A 291 4.28 0.67 12.79
C PRO A 291 3.86 -0.74 13.25
N PRO A 292 3.38 -0.93 14.50
CA PRO A 292 2.92 -2.24 14.98
C PRO A 292 1.80 -2.86 14.15
N SER A 293 1.04 -2.07 13.40
CA SER A 293 0.06 -2.56 12.43
C SER A 293 0.69 -3.34 11.29
N TYR A 294 1.86 -2.92 10.81
CA TYR A 294 2.56 -3.53 9.67
C TYR A 294 3.19 -4.84 10.13
N ILE A 295 3.90 -4.79 11.27
CA ILE A 295 4.49 -5.96 11.92
C ILE A 295 3.45 -7.06 12.13
N ARG A 296 2.29 -6.71 12.71
CA ARG A 296 1.19 -7.64 12.92
C ARG A 296 0.67 -8.21 11.59
N GLY A 297 0.52 -7.36 10.56
CA GLY A 297 0.06 -7.78 9.24
C GLY A 297 0.97 -8.83 8.62
N HIS A 298 2.29 -8.60 8.67
CA HIS A 298 3.30 -9.53 8.16
C HIS A 298 3.32 -10.84 8.93
N LEU A 299 3.28 -10.81 10.27
CA LEU A 299 3.24 -12.02 11.08
C LEU A 299 1.96 -12.83 10.81
N PHE A 300 0.80 -12.19 10.62
CA PHE A 300 -0.41 -12.91 10.21
C PHE A 300 -0.27 -13.59 8.84
N LYS A 301 0.50 -13.01 7.91
CA LYS A 301 0.73 -13.61 6.59
C LYS A 301 1.71 -14.78 6.67
N LEU A 302 2.87 -14.58 7.30
CA LEU A 302 3.89 -15.61 7.49
C LEU A 302 3.35 -16.84 8.24
N PHE A 303 2.54 -16.62 9.27
CA PHE A 303 1.98 -17.68 10.10
C PHE A 303 0.55 -18.05 9.74
N GLN A 304 0.03 -17.64 8.58
CA GLN A 304 -1.38 -17.82 8.21
C GLN A 304 -1.88 -19.26 8.43
N HIS A 305 -1.09 -20.25 7.99
CA HIS A 305 -1.46 -21.66 8.07
C HIS A 305 -1.45 -22.15 9.52
N THR A 306 -0.37 -21.89 10.27
CA THR A 306 -0.33 -22.20 11.71
C THR A 306 -1.45 -21.49 12.49
N LEU A 307 -1.65 -20.18 12.38
CA LEU A 307 -2.65 -19.43 13.16
C LEU A 307 -4.10 -19.80 12.84
N CYS A 308 -4.35 -20.57 11.79
CA CYS A 308 -5.65 -21.15 11.48
C CYS A 308 -5.95 -22.43 12.27
N LEU A 309 -4.93 -23.10 12.83
CA LEU A 309 -5.08 -24.31 13.64
C LEU A 309 -5.67 -23.98 15.02
N ALA A 310 -6.53 -24.86 15.53
CA ALA A 310 -7.30 -24.62 16.75
C ALA A 310 -6.40 -24.52 17.99
N GLU A 311 -5.33 -25.30 18.03
CA GLU A 311 -4.32 -25.31 19.08
C GLU A 311 -3.54 -23.98 19.18
N ASN A 312 -3.48 -23.19 18.10
CA ASN A 312 -2.77 -21.91 18.06
C ASN A 312 -3.68 -20.71 18.35
N LYS A 313 -4.88 -20.95 18.89
CA LYS A 313 -5.88 -19.90 19.15
C LYS A 313 -5.32 -18.82 20.10
N GLU A 314 -4.58 -19.22 21.12
CA GLU A 314 -4.00 -18.28 22.08
C GLU A 314 -2.97 -17.36 21.42
N GLU A 315 -2.04 -17.91 20.64
CA GLU A 315 -1.02 -17.16 19.90
C GLU A 315 -1.67 -16.20 18.89
N ARG A 316 -2.73 -16.63 18.22
CA ARG A 316 -3.53 -15.79 17.33
C ARG A 316 -4.16 -14.61 18.06
N GLU A 317 -4.75 -14.84 19.23
CA GLU A 317 -5.34 -13.79 20.05
C GLU A 317 -4.27 -12.83 20.60
N ASN A 318 -3.13 -13.36 21.01
CA ASN A 318 -1.98 -12.59 21.50
C ASN A 318 -1.40 -11.69 20.40
N LEU A 319 -1.23 -12.21 19.18
CA LEU A 319 -0.79 -11.41 18.03
C LEU A 319 -1.81 -10.31 17.67
N ALA A 320 -3.10 -10.60 17.79
CA ALA A 320 -4.16 -9.66 17.48
C ALA A 320 -4.25 -8.49 18.49
N ARG A 321 -4.03 -8.76 19.78
CA ARG A 321 -4.23 -7.79 20.87
C ARG A 321 -3.00 -6.96 21.19
N ASN A 322 -1.82 -7.55 21.10
CA ASN A 322 -0.59 -6.90 21.54
C ASN A 322 0.10 -6.11 20.42
N SER A 323 1.02 -5.23 20.79
CA SER A 323 1.69 -4.30 19.87
C SER A 323 3.13 -3.95 20.25
N THR A 324 3.77 -4.73 21.11
CA THR A 324 5.17 -4.54 21.51
C THR A 324 6.07 -5.54 20.79
N MET A 325 7.33 -5.18 20.55
CA MET A 325 8.31 -6.07 19.94
C MET A 325 8.48 -7.37 20.72
N GLU A 326 8.54 -7.29 22.05
CA GLU A 326 8.57 -8.45 22.94
C GLU A 326 7.35 -9.37 22.71
N SER A 327 6.14 -8.81 22.66
CA SER A 327 4.93 -9.60 22.42
C SER A 327 4.93 -10.30 21.06
N PHE A 328 5.49 -9.64 20.03
CA PHE A 328 5.63 -10.23 18.70
C PHE A 328 6.63 -11.38 18.71
N ARG A 329 7.81 -11.20 19.32
CA ARG A 329 8.82 -12.26 19.45
C ARG A 329 8.30 -13.45 20.25
N ASN A 330 7.56 -13.21 21.34
CA ASN A 330 6.98 -14.28 22.16
C ASN A 330 6.00 -15.15 21.36
N VAL A 331 5.17 -14.56 20.49
CA VAL A 331 4.31 -15.34 19.59
C VAL A 331 5.14 -16.18 18.61
N VAL A 332 6.19 -15.60 18.02
CA VAL A 332 7.07 -16.30 17.08
C VAL A 332 7.78 -17.47 17.77
N TYR A 333 8.30 -17.28 18.98
CA TYR A 333 8.95 -18.34 19.76
C TYR A 333 7.97 -19.43 20.19
N ALA A 334 6.77 -19.07 20.64
CA ALA A 334 5.74 -20.06 21.00
C ALA A 334 5.37 -20.96 19.81
N LEU A 335 5.19 -20.37 18.62
CA LEU A 335 4.95 -21.14 17.40
C LEU A 335 6.17 -21.98 17.00
N ARG A 336 7.38 -21.42 17.04
CA ARG A 336 8.62 -22.17 16.78
C ARG A 336 8.73 -23.37 17.71
N ASP A 337 8.65 -23.18 19.02
CA ASP A 337 8.92 -24.22 20.00
C ASP A 337 7.88 -25.35 19.90
N ARG A 338 6.64 -25.05 19.49
CA ARG A 338 5.59 -26.03 19.22
C ARG A 338 5.89 -26.89 17.98
N TYR A 339 6.39 -26.29 16.91
CA TYR A 339 6.55 -26.96 15.60
C TYR A 339 7.99 -27.43 15.31
N LEU A 340 8.99 -26.95 16.04
CA LEU A 340 10.40 -27.30 15.88
C LEU A 340 10.66 -28.81 16.05
N PRO A 341 10.09 -29.51 17.05
CA PRO A 341 10.26 -30.96 17.14
C PRO A 341 9.70 -31.73 15.94
N TYR A 342 8.63 -31.23 15.30
CA TYR A 342 8.12 -31.83 14.06
C TYR A 342 9.03 -31.52 12.88
N HIS A 343 9.54 -30.29 12.79
CA HIS A 343 10.47 -29.89 11.72
C HIS A 343 11.79 -30.67 11.76
N GLU A 344 12.31 -30.96 12.95
CA GLU A 344 13.54 -31.74 13.15
C GLU A 344 13.31 -33.26 13.08
N GLY A 345 12.08 -33.71 12.81
CA GLY A 345 11.74 -35.14 12.73
C GLY A 345 11.71 -35.88 14.07
N ARG A 346 11.71 -35.15 15.21
CA ARG A 346 11.55 -35.74 16.56
C ARG A 346 10.11 -36.16 16.85
N LEU A 347 9.14 -35.49 16.23
CA LEU A 347 7.72 -35.84 16.28
C LEU A 347 7.18 -36.05 14.85
N ILE A 348 6.21 -36.95 14.71
CA ILE A 348 5.55 -37.23 13.43
C ILE A 348 4.31 -36.33 13.31
N TRP A 349 4.24 -35.54 12.25
CA TRP A 349 3.03 -34.79 11.89
C TRP A 349 2.09 -35.72 11.13
N GLN A 350 0.86 -35.88 11.63
CA GLN A 350 -0.09 -36.87 11.10
C GLN A 350 -0.89 -36.40 9.88
N GLU A 351 -0.54 -35.26 9.27
CA GLU A 351 -1.23 -34.67 8.14
C GLU A 351 -0.44 -34.88 6.83
N GLU A 352 -1.02 -35.58 5.85
CA GLU A 352 -0.39 -35.97 4.58
C GLU A 352 -0.46 -34.86 3.48
N MET A 353 0.67 -34.50 2.83
CA MET A 353 0.98 -34.69 1.38
C MET A 353 2.11 -33.81 0.75
N SER A 354 3.22 -34.50 0.41
CA SER A 354 4.13 -34.56 -0.79
C SER A 354 4.72 -33.37 -1.58
N ASP A 355 5.84 -33.74 -2.24
CA ASP A 355 6.78 -33.06 -3.15
C ASP A 355 6.17 -32.60 -4.50
N HIS A 356 5.79 -31.34 -4.64
CA HIS A 356 5.49 -30.62 -5.91
C HIS A 356 4.01 -30.55 -6.36
N ASN A 357 3.06 -30.59 -5.42
CA ASN A 357 1.74 -29.93 -5.50
C ASN A 357 1.25 -29.61 -4.07
N LEU A 358 2.05 -28.81 -3.37
CA LEU A 358 2.40 -29.08 -1.97
C LEU A 358 1.33 -28.64 -0.95
N LYS A 359 0.82 -29.59 -0.16
CA LYS A 359 0.40 -29.32 1.23
C LYS A 359 1.64 -29.41 2.09
N LEU A 360 2.40 -28.31 2.15
CA LEU A 360 3.53 -28.24 3.05
C LEU A 360 3.04 -28.28 4.50
N PRO A 361 3.83 -28.85 5.43
CA PRO A 361 3.57 -28.69 6.84
C PRO A 361 3.25 -27.23 7.18
N PRO A 362 2.25 -26.97 8.04
CA PRO A 362 1.66 -25.64 8.20
C PRO A 362 2.65 -24.59 8.71
N TRP A 363 3.77 -25.02 9.29
CA TRP A 363 4.83 -24.14 9.77
C TRP A 363 5.84 -23.73 8.69
N LEU A 364 5.80 -24.29 7.48
CA LEU A 364 6.65 -23.84 6.38
C LEU A 364 5.96 -22.69 5.64
N CYS A 365 6.76 -21.68 5.27
CA CYS A 365 6.35 -20.64 4.34
C CYS A 365 5.83 -21.28 3.05
N GLN A 366 4.62 -20.93 2.63
CA GLN A 366 3.98 -21.55 1.49
C GLN A 366 2.98 -20.62 0.81
N PRO A 367 2.71 -20.80 -0.50
CA PRO A 367 1.71 -20.04 -1.23
C PRO A 367 0.33 -20.02 -0.57
N TYR A 368 -0.29 -18.84 -0.52
CA TYR A 368 -1.73 -18.74 -0.24
C TYR A 368 -2.54 -18.78 -1.54
N ILE A 369 -3.16 -19.92 -1.81
CA ILE A 369 -4.03 -20.11 -2.97
C ILE A 369 -5.44 -19.63 -2.61
N ARG A 370 -5.93 -18.62 -3.33
CA ARG A 370 -7.31 -18.15 -3.21
C ARG A 370 -8.24 -19.04 -4.02
N HIS A 371 -9.41 -19.33 -3.46
CA HIS A 371 -10.51 -19.96 -4.18
C HIS A 371 -10.91 -19.15 -5.42
N LEU A 372 -11.41 -19.86 -6.43
CA LEU A 372 -11.98 -19.24 -7.63
C LEU A 372 -13.21 -18.37 -7.24
N PRO A 373 -13.54 -17.33 -8.03
CA PRO A 373 -14.64 -16.43 -7.71
C PRO A 373 -15.97 -17.15 -7.43
N GLU A 374 -16.29 -18.16 -8.23
CA GLU A 374 -17.52 -18.96 -8.11
C GLU A 374 -17.58 -19.69 -6.76
N GLU A 375 -16.52 -20.42 -6.42
CA GLU A 375 -16.38 -21.11 -5.13
C GLU A 375 -16.43 -20.14 -3.95
N ASN A 376 -15.79 -18.97 -4.09
CA ASN A 376 -15.73 -17.98 -3.03
C ASN A 376 -17.10 -17.31 -2.80
N ILE A 377 -17.86 -17.04 -3.88
CA ILE A 377 -19.23 -16.56 -3.79
C ILE A 377 -20.12 -17.60 -3.12
N GLN A 378 -20.04 -18.87 -3.53
CA GLN A 378 -20.79 -19.97 -2.92
C GLN A 378 -20.47 -20.10 -1.43
N LYS A 379 -19.19 -20.06 -1.06
CA LYS A 379 -18.76 -20.11 0.34
C LYS A 379 -19.31 -18.94 1.15
N LEU A 380 -19.23 -17.72 0.63
CA LEU A 380 -19.78 -16.53 1.29
C LEU A 380 -21.31 -16.61 1.43
N GLU A 381 -21.99 -17.23 0.47
CA GLU A 381 -23.44 -17.45 0.52
C GLU A 381 -23.81 -18.51 1.57
N ILE A 382 -23.09 -19.62 1.63
CA ILE A 382 -23.21 -20.64 2.68
C ILE A 382 -22.96 -20.00 4.05
N GLU A 383 -21.84 -19.30 4.25
CA GLU A 383 -21.53 -18.61 5.51
C GLU A 383 -22.61 -17.59 5.87
N ARG A 384 -23.21 -16.91 4.88
CA ARG A 384 -24.32 -15.97 5.12
C ARG A 384 -25.59 -16.71 5.56
N ILE A 385 -25.90 -17.85 4.96
CA ILE A 385 -27.04 -18.70 5.32
C ILE A 385 -26.83 -19.28 6.72
N GLU A 386 -25.65 -19.83 7.01
CA GLU A 386 -25.26 -20.34 8.33
C GLU A 386 -25.31 -19.24 9.39
N THR A 387 -24.76 -18.05 9.10
CA THR A 387 -24.84 -16.91 10.03
C THR A 387 -26.28 -16.42 10.23
N GLN A 388 -27.14 -16.52 9.21
CA GLN A 388 -28.56 -16.22 9.33
C GLN A 388 -29.30 -17.28 10.18
N ASN A 389 -28.93 -18.55 10.04
CA ASN A 389 -29.49 -19.66 10.82
C ASN A 389 -28.96 -19.68 12.27
N GLU A 390 -27.71 -19.24 12.49
CA GLU A 390 -27.07 -19.09 13.80
C GLU A 390 -27.36 -17.73 14.47
N THR A 391 -28.09 -16.81 13.83
CA THR A 391 -28.56 -15.58 14.49
C THR A 391 -29.67 -15.85 15.52
N ILE A 392 -29.34 -16.58 16.58
CA ILE A 392 -29.65 -16.10 17.92
C ILE A 392 -28.95 -14.73 18.01
N LYS A 393 -29.72 -13.63 17.86
CA LYS A 393 -29.24 -12.26 18.02
C LYS A 393 -28.22 -12.22 19.16
N ARG A 394 -26.94 -11.95 18.88
CA ARG A 394 -25.94 -11.74 19.94
C ARG A 394 -26.47 -10.67 20.89
N LYS A 395 -26.97 -11.09 22.05
CA LYS A 395 -27.56 -10.23 23.07
C LYS A 395 -26.43 -9.50 23.77
N PHE A 396 -26.28 -8.20 23.52
CA PHE A 396 -25.32 -7.40 24.28
C PHE A 396 -26.01 -7.01 25.58
N ARG A 397 -25.36 -7.19 26.74
CA ARG A 397 -25.91 -6.78 28.03
C ARG A 397 -25.12 -5.61 28.62
N ASP A 398 -25.76 -4.75 29.42
CA ASP A 398 -25.05 -3.78 30.26
C ASP A 398 -24.55 -4.43 31.57
N GLU A 399 -23.90 -3.64 32.44
CA GLU A 399 -23.35 -4.12 33.73
C GLU A 399 -24.44 -4.63 34.69
N GLU A 400 -25.70 -4.24 34.47
CA GLU A 400 -26.88 -4.67 35.23
C GLU A 400 -27.57 -5.89 34.58
N GLY A 401 -27.02 -6.41 33.47
CA GLY A 401 -27.53 -7.61 32.80
C GLY A 401 -28.68 -7.37 31.81
N ASN A 402 -29.08 -6.11 31.57
CA ASN A 402 -30.16 -5.75 30.66
C ASN A 402 -29.70 -5.79 29.20
N GLU A 403 -30.55 -6.28 28.30
CA GLU A 403 -30.24 -6.38 26.87
C GLU A 403 -30.19 -4.98 26.22
N ILE A 404 -29.04 -4.62 25.67
CA ILE A 404 -28.74 -3.34 25.03
C ILE A 404 -28.26 -3.53 23.59
N SER A 405 -28.36 -2.48 22.77
CA SER A 405 -27.82 -2.51 21.40
C SER A 405 -26.29 -2.44 21.38
N ARG A 406 -25.66 -3.01 20.36
CA ARG A 406 -24.21 -2.90 20.09
C ARG A 406 -23.71 -1.45 20.10
N LYS A 407 -24.54 -0.52 19.63
CA LYS A 407 -24.25 0.93 19.58
C LYS A 407 -24.22 1.53 20.99
N ARG A 408 -25.12 1.10 21.88
CA ARG A 408 -25.15 1.51 23.29
C ARG A 408 -23.96 0.95 24.06
N LEU A 409 -23.59 -0.31 23.85
CA LEU A 409 -22.41 -0.93 24.47
C LEU A 409 -21.11 -0.20 24.09
N LYS A 410 -20.90 0.09 22.81
CA LYS A 410 -19.73 0.86 22.34
C LYS A 410 -19.69 2.28 22.93
N LYS A 411 -20.86 2.90 23.15
CA LYS A 411 -20.98 4.21 23.80
C LYS A 411 -20.59 4.14 25.28
N LEU A 412 -21.10 3.14 26.01
CA LEU A 412 -20.75 2.92 27.43
C LEU A 412 -19.26 2.66 27.63
N LYS A 413 -18.65 1.78 26.82
CA LYS A 413 -17.19 1.55 26.84
C LYS A 413 -16.38 2.82 26.54
N ARG A 414 -16.88 3.70 25.67
CA ARG A 414 -16.25 5.01 25.42
C ARG A 414 -16.39 5.98 26.58
N ILE A 415 -17.50 5.92 27.32
CA ILE A 415 -17.75 6.76 28.49
C ILE A 415 -16.85 6.31 29.65
N ALA A 416 -16.77 5.00 29.91
CA ALA A 416 -15.93 4.42 30.96
C ALA A 416 -14.43 4.73 30.79
N ARG A 417 -13.98 4.93 29.55
CA ARG A 417 -12.58 5.31 29.23
C ARG A 417 -12.29 6.80 29.32
N ARG A 418 -13.26 7.65 29.68
CA ARG A 418 -13.03 9.09 29.84
C ARG A 418 -12.44 9.34 31.23
N PRO A 419 -11.36 10.13 31.37
CA PRO A 419 -10.85 10.53 32.68
C PRO A 419 -11.95 11.28 33.46
N ASN A 420 -12.05 11.01 34.76
CA ASN A 420 -13.00 11.66 35.66
C ASN A 420 -12.73 13.16 35.67
N ARG A 421 -13.55 13.93 34.95
CA ARG A 421 -13.57 15.38 35.03
C ARG A 421 -14.67 15.75 36.03
N PRO A 422 -14.41 16.57 37.05
CA PRO A 422 -15.44 16.93 38.02
C PRO A 422 -16.65 17.50 37.28
N ALA A 423 -17.82 16.92 37.56
CA ALA A 423 -19.06 17.33 36.95
C ALA A 423 -19.40 18.74 37.43
N ILE A 424 -19.09 19.74 36.60
CA ILE A 424 -19.65 21.09 36.78
C ILE A 424 -21.16 20.95 36.55
N ILE A 425 -21.93 20.89 37.64
CA ILE A 425 -23.39 21.01 37.58
C ILE A 425 -23.68 22.44 37.13
N VAL A 426 -23.86 22.61 35.82
CA VAL A 426 -24.32 23.88 35.26
C VAL A 426 -25.80 23.99 35.62
N LYS A 427 -26.14 24.77 36.65
CA LYS A 427 -27.52 25.19 36.94
C LYS A 427 -28.14 25.72 35.64
N ARG A 428 -29.27 25.15 35.22
CA ARG A 428 -30.06 25.72 34.12
C ARG A 428 -30.68 27.01 34.62
N GLY A 429 -30.57 28.10 33.85
CA GLY A 429 -31.28 29.34 34.16
C GLY A 429 -32.79 29.08 34.20
N SER A 430 -33.48 29.63 35.19
CA SER A 430 -34.93 29.55 35.37
C SER A 430 -35.71 30.33 34.30
N ASP A 431 -35.05 31.26 33.62
CA ASP A 431 -35.71 32.20 32.72
C ASP A 431 -36.03 31.54 31.37
N LEU A 432 -37.23 31.78 30.87
CA LEU A 432 -37.69 31.28 29.57
C LEU A 432 -37.32 32.23 28.44
N CYS A 433 -37.08 31.67 27.26
CA CYS A 433 -36.81 32.42 26.04
C CYS A 433 -38.06 33.23 25.64
N CYS A 434 -37.89 34.49 25.22
CA CYS A 434 -39.03 35.32 24.80
C CYS A 434 -39.78 34.76 23.58
N ASP A 435 -39.09 34.01 22.72
CA ASP A 435 -39.65 33.50 21.46
C ASP A 435 -40.19 32.06 21.55
N CYS A 436 -40.00 31.34 22.67
CA CYS A 436 -40.43 29.94 22.80
C CYS A 436 -40.39 29.46 24.25
N PRO A 437 -41.09 28.35 24.61
CA PRO A 437 -41.11 27.82 25.98
C PRO A 437 -39.79 27.15 26.44
N ASN A 438 -38.69 27.28 25.68
CA ASN A 438 -37.41 26.72 26.08
C ASN A 438 -36.64 27.67 27.02
N PRO A 439 -35.88 27.15 28.00
CA PRO A 439 -35.08 27.99 28.90
C PRO A 439 -33.97 28.73 28.16
N VAL A 440 -33.67 29.94 28.64
CA VAL A 440 -32.55 30.76 28.18
C VAL A 440 -31.24 30.09 28.56
N SER A 441 -30.29 30.08 27.62
CA SER A 441 -28.94 29.67 27.92
C SER A 441 -28.20 30.82 28.62
N LEU A 442 -27.67 30.56 29.81
CA LEU A 442 -26.85 31.52 30.58
C LEU A 442 -25.66 32.10 29.79
N LYS A 443 -25.21 31.38 28.75
CA LYS A 443 -24.07 31.81 27.92
C LYS A 443 -24.51 32.62 26.71
N CYS A 444 -25.81 32.67 26.39
CA CYS A 444 -26.32 33.36 25.21
C CYS A 444 -26.27 34.88 25.39
N VAL A 445 -25.51 35.57 24.53
CA VAL A 445 -25.46 37.04 24.53
C VAL A 445 -26.80 37.69 24.18
N HIS A 446 -27.67 36.95 23.46
CA HIS A 446 -28.99 37.42 23.03
C HIS A 446 -30.11 37.05 24.01
N LYS A 447 -29.80 36.42 25.15
CA LYS A 447 -30.79 35.92 26.13
C LYS A 447 -31.90 35.04 25.51
N LEU A 448 -31.53 34.20 24.54
CA LEU A 448 -32.44 33.27 23.87
C LEU A 448 -32.06 31.82 24.13
N CYS A 449 -32.97 30.89 23.85
CA CYS A 449 -32.62 29.48 23.74
C CYS A 449 -31.71 29.25 22.51
N ARG A 450 -31.07 28.08 22.42
CA ARG A 450 -30.13 27.78 21.32
C ARG A 450 -30.76 27.89 19.93
N GLN A 451 -32.01 27.44 19.78
CA GLN A 451 -32.69 27.43 18.48
C GLN A 451 -33.10 28.84 18.06
N CYS A 452 -33.78 29.60 18.93
CA CYS A 452 -34.18 30.98 18.64
C CYS A 452 -32.95 31.89 18.44
N CYS A 453 -31.89 31.70 19.24
CA CYS A 453 -30.62 32.39 19.05
C CYS A 453 -30.01 32.12 17.66
N ARG A 454 -30.06 30.86 17.19
CA ARG A 454 -29.54 30.51 15.86
C ARG A 454 -30.34 31.19 14.75
N ASN A 455 -31.67 31.20 14.86
CA ASN A 455 -32.55 31.86 13.90
C ASN A 455 -32.29 33.37 13.89
N LYS A 456 -32.26 34.02 15.06
CA LYS A 456 -31.93 35.45 15.20
C LYS A 456 -30.56 35.79 14.60
N CYS A 457 -29.51 35.03 14.93
CA CYS A 457 -28.18 35.21 14.36
C CYS A 457 -28.17 35.07 12.83
N PHE A 458 -29.01 34.19 12.28
CA PHE A 458 -29.12 33.99 10.83
C PHE A 458 -29.85 35.14 10.13
N THR A 459 -31.01 35.55 10.66
CA THR A 459 -31.86 36.60 10.09
C THR A 459 -31.24 37.98 10.21
N GLU A 460 -30.73 38.32 11.40
CA GLU A 460 -30.18 39.66 11.69
C GLU A 460 -28.68 39.77 11.38
N ASN A 461 -28.08 38.72 10.82
CA ASN A 461 -26.66 38.68 10.49
C ASN A 461 -25.74 38.98 11.70
N LEU A 462 -25.97 38.27 12.80
CA LEU A 462 -25.25 38.43 14.07
C LEU A 462 -24.46 37.18 14.43
N ASP A 463 -23.53 37.33 15.38
CA ASP A 463 -22.84 36.23 16.02
C ASP A 463 -23.31 36.06 17.47
N CYS A 464 -23.10 34.87 18.03
CA CYS A 464 -23.31 34.57 19.43
C CYS A 464 -22.20 33.64 19.91
N ALA A 465 -21.25 34.20 20.66
CA ALA A 465 -20.15 33.43 21.25
C ALA A 465 -20.66 32.32 22.19
N GLY A 466 -21.74 32.60 22.92
CA GLY A 466 -22.40 31.67 23.83
C GLY A 466 -22.84 30.36 23.22
N HIS A 467 -23.52 30.44 22.08
CA HIS A 467 -23.99 29.28 21.33
C HIS A 467 -23.04 28.86 20.20
N ARG A 468 -21.92 29.57 20.06
CA ARG A 468 -20.96 29.42 18.96
C ARG A 468 -21.62 29.55 17.58
N ASN A 469 -22.60 30.45 17.47
CA ASN A 469 -23.17 30.83 16.17
C ASN A 469 -22.29 31.94 15.59
N LEU A 470 -21.69 31.69 14.42
CA LEU A 470 -20.75 32.60 13.76
C LEU A 470 -21.29 33.01 12.38
N THR A 471 -22.57 33.34 12.27
CA THR A 471 -23.22 33.65 10.99
C THR A 471 -22.60 34.88 10.32
N LYS A 472 -22.42 35.98 11.06
CA LYS A 472 -21.84 37.22 10.55
C LYS A 472 -20.40 36.98 10.08
N THR A 473 -19.58 36.38 10.95
CA THR A 473 -18.19 36.06 10.63
C THR A 473 -18.08 35.16 9.39
N ARG A 474 -18.92 34.11 9.29
CA ARG A 474 -18.89 33.20 8.13
C ARG A 474 -19.33 33.87 6.83
N ARG A 475 -20.33 34.75 6.87
CA ARG A 475 -20.75 35.51 5.68
C ARG A 475 -19.66 36.48 5.23
N GLN A 476 -18.98 37.14 6.17
CA GLN A 476 -17.84 38.01 5.85
C GLN A 476 -16.70 37.23 5.19
N MET A 477 -16.33 36.07 5.72
CA MET A 477 -15.33 35.20 5.10
C MET A 477 -15.73 34.74 3.70
N ALA A 478 -17.02 34.46 3.47
CA ALA A 478 -17.52 34.09 2.14
C ALA A 478 -17.42 35.24 1.14
N ILE A 479 -17.70 36.48 1.55
CA ILE A 479 -17.54 37.69 0.73
C ILE A 479 -16.07 37.89 0.36
N GLU A 480 -15.16 37.81 1.33
CA GLU A 480 -13.72 37.93 1.11
C GLU A 480 -13.18 36.84 0.17
N PHE A 481 -13.68 35.61 0.32
CA PHE A 481 -13.31 34.50 -0.54
C PHE A 481 -13.80 34.71 -1.98
N ALA A 482 -15.03 35.21 -2.16
CA ALA A 482 -15.56 35.55 -3.48
C ALA A 482 -14.77 36.69 -4.14
N ALA A 483 -14.40 37.73 -3.38
CA ALA A 483 -13.59 38.84 -3.87
C ALA A 483 -12.19 38.37 -4.30
N LYS A 484 -11.53 37.52 -3.50
CA LYS A 484 -10.25 36.91 -3.86
C LYS A 484 -10.35 36.05 -5.13
N ARG A 485 -11.43 35.27 -5.26
CA ARG A 485 -11.66 34.43 -6.45
C ARG A 485 -11.84 35.28 -7.71
N LYS A 486 -12.60 36.38 -7.62
CA LYS A 486 -12.78 37.33 -8.73
C LYS A 486 -11.46 38.03 -9.11
N ALA A 487 -10.67 38.48 -8.13
CA ALA A 487 -9.37 39.09 -8.39
C ALA A 487 -8.34 38.15 -9.05
N ILE A 488 -8.45 36.83 -8.81
CA ILE A 488 -7.65 35.82 -9.52
C ILE A 488 -8.16 35.64 -10.95
N GLN A 489 -9.47 35.65 -11.15
CA GLN A 489 -10.10 35.47 -12.46
C GLN A 489 -9.92 36.69 -13.38
N ASP A 490 -9.86 37.91 -12.84
CA ASP A 490 -9.59 39.15 -13.59
C ASP A 490 -8.09 39.31 -13.92
N LYS A 491 -7.21 38.47 -13.37
CA LYS A 491 -5.75 38.44 -13.65
C LYS A 491 -5.34 37.36 -14.67
N ILE A 492 -6.30 36.54 -15.10
CA ILE A 492 -6.18 35.54 -16.16
C ILE A 492 -6.86 36.13 -17.39
#